data_AF-A0A833U045-F1
#
_entry.id   AF-A0A833U045-F1
#
_cell.length_a   1.000
_cell.length_b   1.000
_cell.length_c   1.000
_cell.angle_alpha   90.00
_cell.angle_beta   90.00
_cell.angle_gamma   90.00
#
_symmetry.space_group_name_H-M   'P 1'
#
loop_
_entity.id
_entity.type
_entity.pdbx_description
1 polymer ?
#
loop_
_entity_poly.entity_id
_entity_poly.type
_entity_poly.pdbx_seq_one_letter_code
_entity_poly.pdbx_strand_id
1 'polypeptide(L)'
;MKDLGIERAKRYGWPNTYVFTKAMGEMLIGHLKENLSVVIIRPTIITSTLKEPFPGWVEGVRTIDSLAVGYGKGKLPFFLGDLKTILDLMPADLVVNAMIVAMVAHANQPASDDHHMIYQVGSSMMRTPLRIENLRDVFFRYFSKKPWINREGKAVKVGKLLMLSDMDNFHRYLAIRYLLPLKGLELVNAALCQYFRIMHLDLRRKINFVMRLVELYKPYLFFKGVFDDMTTEKLRRMVREQSGAEADVFYFDPKYIDWDDYFLNVHLPGIVKYVFN
;
A
#
# COMPACT_ATOMS: atom_id res chain seq x y z
N MET A 1 -18.87 9.88 14.95
CA MET A 1 -18.73 8.45 14.59
C MET A 1 -17.32 8.10 14.10
N LYS A 2 -16.82 8.67 12.99
CA LYS A 2 -15.48 8.35 12.46
C LYS A 2 -14.33 8.60 13.45
N ASP A 3 -14.32 9.76 14.10
CA ASP A 3 -13.24 10.15 15.02
C ASP A 3 -13.21 9.26 16.28
N LEU A 4 -14.38 8.96 16.86
CA LEU A 4 -14.53 8.01 17.97
C LEU A 4 -13.99 6.61 17.63
N GLY A 5 -14.18 6.15 16.39
CA GLY A 5 -13.61 4.87 15.94
C GLY A 5 -12.08 4.90 15.94
N ILE A 6 -11.48 5.98 15.45
CA ILE A 6 -10.01 6.15 15.42
C ILE A 6 -9.47 6.24 16.85
N GLU A 7 -10.11 7.01 17.73
CA GLU A 7 -9.74 7.10 19.14
C GLU A 7 -9.80 5.73 19.83
N ARG A 8 -10.85 4.95 19.58
CA ARG A 8 -10.98 3.60 20.12
C ARG A 8 -9.87 2.69 19.61
N ALA A 9 -9.59 2.69 18.31
CA ALA A 9 -8.50 1.89 17.73
C ALA A 9 -7.16 2.24 18.39
N LYS A 10 -6.83 3.53 18.50
CA LYS A 10 -5.60 4.02 19.13
C LYS A 10 -5.50 3.63 20.60
N ARG A 11 -6.61 3.70 21.34
CA ARG A 11 -6.67 3.26 22.75
C ARG A 11 -6.27 1.79 22.93
N TYR A 12 -6.57 0.93 21.96
CA TYR A 12 -6.18 -0.48 21.95
C TYR A 12 -4.87 -0.76 21.20
N GLY A 13 -4.08 0.28 20.88
CA GLY A 13 -2.77 0.13 20.24
C GLY A 13 -2.81 -0.03 18.71
N TRP A 14 -3.97 0.14 18.07
CA TRP A 14 -4.11 0.01 16.62
C TRP A 14 -4.07 1.37 15.90
N PRO A 15 -3.36 1.50 14.77
CA PRO A 15 -3.16 2.79 14.10
C PRO A 15 -4.44 3.36 13.48
N ASN A 16 -5.38 2.51 13.09
CA ASN A 16 -6.66 2.93 12.53
C ASN A 16 -7.74 1.88 12.74
N THR A 17 -8.98 2.26 12.43
CA THR A 17 -10.16 1.40 12.57
C THR A 17 -10.11 0.16 11.69
N TYR A 18 -9.48 0.21 10.51
CA TYR A 18 -9.43 -0.92 9.59
C TYR A 18 -8.63 -2.09 10.14
N VAL A 19 -7.38 -1.85 10.57
CA VAL A 19 -6.57 -2.93 11.15
C VAL A 19 -7.12 -3.37 12.51
N PHE A 20 -7.72 -2.46 13.27
CA PHE A 20 -8.39 -2.81 14.53
C PHE A 20 -9.55 -3.77 14.30
N THR A 21 -10.40 -3.53 13.29
CA THR A 21 -11.54 -4.41 13.01
C THR A 21 -11.09 -5.75 12.44
N LYS A 22 -10.02 -5.79 11.64
CA LYS A 22 -9.42 -7.05 11.17
C LYS A 22 -8.88 -7.89 12.33
N ALA A 23 -8.15 -7.27 13.27
CA ALA A 23 -7.65 -7.96 14.45
C ALA A 23 -8.79 -8.52 15.32
N MET A 24 -9.84 -7.72 15.57
CA MET A 24 -11.03 -8.20 16.29
C MET A 24 -11.70 -9.37 15.57
N GLY A 25 -11.79 -9.32 14.24
CA GLY A 25 -12.35 -10.40 13.44
C GLY A 25 -11.57 -11.71 13.58
N GLU A 26 -10.24 -11.64 13.56
CA GLU A 26 -9.39 -12.81 13.78
C GLU A 26 -9.55 -13.38 15.20
N MET A 27 -9.63 -12.53 16.22
CA MET A 27 -9.90 -12.95 17.60
C MET A 27 -11.26 -13.63 17.74
N LEU A 28 -12.28 -13.08 17.08
CA LEU A 28 -13.63 -13.63 17.09
C LEU A 28 -13.69 -15.00 16.40
N ILE A 29 -13.05 -15.13 15.24
CA ILE A 29 -12.94 -16.41 14.53
C ILE A 29 -12.20 -17.43 15.39
N GLY A 30 -11.08 -17.05 16.00
CA GLY A 30 -10.34 -17.94 16.91
C GLY A 30 -11.19 -18.42 18.09
N HIS A 31 -12.08 -17.56 18.61
CA HIS A 31 -12.97 -17.91 19.72
C HIS A 31 -14.17 -18.77 19.30
N LEU A 32 -14.73 -18.54 18.11
CA LEU A 32 -15.97 -19.16 17.65
C LEU A 32 -15.78 -20.36 16.70
N LYS A 33 -14.54 -20.70 16.31
CA LYS A 33 -14.31 -21.75 15.30
C LYS A 33 -14.78 -23.14 15.71
N GLU A 34 -14.84 -23.44 17.02
CA GLU A 34 -15.16 -24.78 17.53
C GLU A 34 -14.40 -25.88 16.77
N ASN A 35 -15.11 -26.77 16.07
CA ASN A 35 -14.56 -27.88 15.29
C ASN A 35 -14.42 -27.56 13.78
N LEU A 36 -14.57 -26.30 13.36
CA LEU A 36 -14.37 -25.88 11.98
C LEU A 36 -12.89 -25.78 11.66
N SER A 37 -12.49 -26.37 10.53
CA SER A 37 -11.16 -26.11 9.95
C SER A 37 -11.11 -24.68 9.42
N VAL A 38 -10.18 -23.89 9.96
CA VAL A 38 -10.06 -22.46 9.66
C VAL A 38 -8.61 -22.13 9.34
N VAL A 39 -8.44 -21.39 8.24
CA VAL A 39 -7.17 -20.79 7.85
C VAL A 39 -7.36 -19.27 7.70
N ILE A 40 -6.44 -18.51 8.28
CA ILE A 40 -6.37 -17.05 8.21
C ILE A 40 -5.17 -16.67 7.36
N ILE A 41 -5.43 -16.03 6.22
CA ILE A 41 -4.39 -15.46 5.37
C ILE A 41 -4.26 -13.97 5.69
N ARG A 42 -3.04 -13.55 6.05
CA ARG A 42 -2.67 -12.15 6.31
C ARG A 42 -1.78 -11.64 5.17
N PRO A 43 -2.36 -11.16 4.07
CA PRO A 43 -1.57 -10.55 3.02
C PRO A 43 -1.09 -9.16 3.41
N THR A 44 0.07 -8.76 2.90
CA THR A 44 0.52 -7.37 2.94
C THR A 44 -0.14 -6.56 1.82
N ILE A 45 0.43 -5.41 1.44
CA ILE A 45 -0.23 -4.53 0.47
C ILE A 45 -0.29 -5.22 -0.89
N ILE A 46 -1.51 -5.47 -1.36
CA ILE A 46 -1.73 -6.18 -2.61
C ILE A 46 -1.65 -5.20 -3.79
N THR A 47 -0.77 -5.51 -4.75
CA THR A 47 -0.60 -4.79 -6.02
C THR A 47 -1.19 -5.58 -7.18
N SER A 48 -0.99 -5.11 -8.43
CA SER A 48 -1.47 -5.81 -9.63
C SER A 48 -0.95 -7.24 -9.72
N THR A 49 -1.59 -8.07 -10.52
CA THR A 49 -1.11 -9.42 -10.80
C THR A 49 0.27 -9.40 -11.46
N LEU A 50 1.09 -10.40 -11.12
CA LEU A 50 2.40 -10.62 -11.74
C LEU A 50 2.24 -11.38 -13.06
N LYS A 51 1.45 -12.46 -13.06
CA LYS A 51 1.29 -13.40 -14.17
C LYS A 51 -0.18 -13.65 -14.52
N GLU A 52 -1.00 -14.04 -13.53
CA GLU A 52 -2.37 -14.54 -13.79
C GLU A 52 -3.45 -13.60 -13.23
N PRO A 53 -4.63 -13.46 -13.87
CA PRO A 53 -5.03 -14.04 -15.16
C PRO A 53 -4.30 -13.43 -16.36
N PHE A 54 -3.74 -12.23 -16.21
CA PHE A 54 -2.77 -11.63 -17.13
C PHE A 54 -1.93 -10.59 -16.36
N PRO A 55 -0.69 -10.27 -16.81
CA PRO A 55 0.19 -9.36 -16.09
C PRO A 55 -0.38 -7.94 -15.99
N GLY A 56 -0.23 -7.33 -14.82
CA GLY A 56 -0.59 -5.93 -14.59
C GLY A 56 -2.09 -5.70 -14.43
N TRP A 57 -2.90 -6.76 -14.28
CA TRP A 57 -4.32 -6.61 -13.96
C TRP A 57 -4.50 -6.00 -12.58
N VAL A 58 -5.37 -4.99 -12.51
CA VAL A 58 -5.76 -4.34 -11.27
C VAL A 58 -7.26 -4.06 -11.33
N GLU A 59 -7.93 -4.26 -10.19
CA GLU A 59 -9.32 -3.85 -10.01
C GLU A 59 -9.39 -2.64 -9.08
N GLY A 60 -9.83 -1.52 -9.63
CA GLY A 60 -9.94 -0.24 -8.92
C GLY A 60 -8.58 0.41 -8.62
N VAL A 61 -8.63 1.52 -7.89
CA VAL A 61 -7.42 2.26 -7.48
C VAL A 61 -7.13 1.95 -6.02
N ARG A 62 -6.00 1.30 -5.76
CA ARG A 62 -5.50 1.00 -4.41
C ARG A 62 -4.42 2.01 -3.99
N THR A 63 -3.79 1.78 -2.84
CA THR A 63 -2.85 2.73 -2.22
C THR A 63 -1.65 3.03 -3.13
N ILE A 64 -0.94 2.01 -3.62
CA ILE A 64 0.24 2.20 -4.47
C ILE A 64 -0.15 2.79 -5.83
N ASP A 65 -1.27 2.32 -6.39
CA ASP A 65 -1.82 2.83 -7.65
C ASP A 65 -2.14 4.33 -7.56
N SER A 66 -2.74 4.76 -6.44
CA SER A 66 -3.05 6.18 -6.18
C SER A 66 -1.79 7.04 -6.16
N LEU A 67 -0.68 6.52 -5.62
CA LEU A 67 0.62 7.21 -5.62
C LEU A 67 1.19 7.28 -7.04
N ALA A 68 1.14 6.19 -7.80
CA ALA A 68 1.58 6.16 -9.18
C ALA A 68 0.78 7.13 -10.05
N VAL A 69 -0.54 7.18 -9.89
CA VAL A 69 -1.44 8.12 -10.58
C VAL A 69 -1.14 9.56 -10.20
N GLY A 70 -1.05 9.86 -8.90
CA GLY A 70 -0.75 11.20 -8.40
C GLY A 70 0.60 11.70 -8.92
N TYR A 71 1.62 10.85 -8.91
CA TYR A 71 2.95 11.16 -9.41
C TYR A 71 2.98 11.32 -10.94
N GLY A 72 2.46 10.35 -11.70
CA GLY A 72 2.46 10.38 -13.16
C GLY A 72 1.63 11.53 -13.75
N LYS A 73 0.56 11.95 -13.06
CA LYS A 73 -0.23 13.15 -13.44
C LYS A 73 0.40 14.47 -12.96
N GLY A 74 1.58 14.43 -12.32
CA GLY A 74 2.29 15.62 -11.83
C GLY A 74 1.59 16.33 -10.65
N LYS A 75 0.69 15.63 -9.95
CA LYS A 75 -0.13 16.18 -8.85
C LYS A 75 0.45 15.88 -7.46
N LEU A 76 1.56 15.15 -7.39
CA LEU A 76 2.24 14.80 -6.14
C LEU A 76 3.55 15.60 -6.01
N PRO A 77 3.53 16.79 -5.39
CA PRO A 77 4.71 17.66 -5.30
C PRO A 77 5.74 17.20 -4.26
N PHE A 78 5.31 16.43 -3.26
CA PHE A 78 6.16 15.87 -2.20
C PHE A 78 5.56 14.57 -1.69
N PHE A 79 6.36 13.79 -0.97
CA PHE A 79 5.93 12.58 -0.28
C PHE A 79 6.56 12.49 1.11
N LEU A 80 5.74 12.18 2.10
CA LEU A 80 6.19 11.95 3.48
C LEU A 80 6.57 10.47 3.62
N GLY A 81 7.71 10.21 4.26
CA GLY A 81 8.11 8.86 4.62
C GLY A 81 9.62 8.70 4.65
N ASP A 82 10.09 7.74 5.43
CA ASP A 82 11.51 7.42 5.46
C ASP A 82 11.87 6.54 4.26
N LEU A 83 12.83 7.01 3.47
CA LEU A 83 13.34 6.32 2.28
C LEU A 83 13.78 4.88 2.53
N LYS A 84 14.26 4.58 3.75
CA LYS A 84 14.73 3.25 4.15
C LYS A 84 13.60 2.33 4.60
N THR A 85 12.38 2.82 4.79
CA THR A 85 11.23 2.01 5.18
C THR A 85 10.95 0.95 4.11
N ILE A 86 10.73 -0.29 4.57
CA ILE A 86 10.36 -1.41 3.71
C ILE A 86 8.88 -1.27 3.35
N LEU A 87 8.59 -1.38 2.06
CA LEU A 87 7.24 -1.50 1.54
C LEU A 87 6.94 -2.98 1.34
N ASP A 88 6.20 -3.55 2.29
CA ASP A 88 5.78 -4.94 2.19
C ASP A 88 4.59 -5.05 1.22
N LEU A 89 4.89 -5.52 0.01
CA LEU A 89 3.94 -5.66 -1.08
C LEU A 89 3.88 -7.11 -1.58
N MET A 90 2.74 -7.53 -2.11
CA MET A 90 2.58 -8.80 -2.80
C MET A 90 1.69 -8.64 -4.04
N PRO A 91 2.07 -9.21 -5.20
CA PRO A 91 1.16 -9.34 -6.34
C PRO A 91 -0.09 -10.15 -5.99
N ALA A 92 -1.23 -9.76 -6.55
CA ALA A 92 -2.53 -10.34 -6.20
C ALA A 92 -2.62 -11.86 -6.46
N ASP A 93 -2.06 -12.33 -7.57
CA ASP A 93 -2.04 -13.74 -7.95
C ASP A 93 -1.22 -14.60 -7.00
N LEU A 94 -0.09 -14.10 -6.48
CA LEU A 94 0.67 -14.84 -5.47
C LEU A 94 -0.09 -14.96 -4.14
N VAL A 95 -0.88 -13.95 -3.78
CA VAL A 95 -1.76 -14.04 -2.60
C VAL A 95 -2.85 -15.10 -2.80
N VAL A 96 -3.48 -15.14 -3.97
CA VAL A 96 -4.48 -16.14 -4.32
C VAL A 96 -3.87 -17.55 -4.32
N ASN A 97 -2.69 -17.72 -4.89
CA ASN A 97 -1.98 -19.00 -4.88
C ASN A 97 -1.68 -19.45 -3.45
N ALA A 98 -1.24 -18.55 -2.57
CA ALA A 98 -1.03 -18.85 -1.16
C ALA A 98 -2.33 -19.30 -0.46
N MET A 99 -3.47 -18.66 -0.77
CA MET A 99 -4.77 -19.05 -0.23
C MET A 99 -5.16 -20.47 -0.67
N ILE A 100 -5.07 -20.77 -1.97
CA ILE A 100 -5.42 -22.09 -2.53
C ILE A 100 -4.55 -23.18 -1.92
N VAL A 101 -3.24 -22.94 -1.89
CA VAL A 101 -2.28 -23.91 -1.34
C VAL A 101 -2.52 -24.15 0.15
N ALA A 102 -2.79 -23.10 0.93
CA ALA A 102 -3.12 -23.25 2.33
C ALA A 102 -4.41 -24.06 2.53
N MET A 103 -5.45 -23.80 1.71
CA MET A 103 -6.68 -24.60 1.76
C MET A 103 -6.42 -26.08 1.49
N VAL A 104 -5.64 -26.40 0.46
CA VAL A 104 -5.31 -27.80 0.11
C VAL A 104 -4.50 -28.48 1.21
N ALA A 105 -3.50 -27.78 1.77
CA ALA A 105 -2.69 -28.33 2.85
C ALA A 105 -3.49 -28.69 4.11
N HIS A 106 -4.57 -27.94 4.37
CA HIS A 106 -5.46 -28.13 5.52
C HIS A 106 -6.69 -29.00 5.22
N ALA A 107 -6.93 -29.39 3.96
CA ALA A 107 -8.16 -30.08 3.55
C ALA A 107 -8.37 -31.44 4.26
N ASN A 108 -7.28 -32.13 4.59
CA ASN A 108 -7.30 -33.45 5.23
C ASN A 108 -6.77 -33.45 6.67
N GLN A 109 -6.52 -32.27 7.26
CA GLN A 109 -6.00 -32.17 8.63
C GLN A 109 -7.16 -32.14 9.63
N PRO A 110 -7.05 -32.87 10.77
CA PRO A 110 -8.06 -32.80 11.82
C PRO A 110 -8.17 -31.37 12.37
N ALA A 111 -9.40 -30.90 12.64
CA ALA A 111 -9.65 -29.57 13.21
C ALA A 111 -8.99 -29.33 14.59
N SER A 112 -8.48 -30.40 15.23
CA SER A 112 -7.78 -30.38 16.52
C SER A 112 -6.29 -30.06 16.43
N ASP A 113 -5.69 -30.01 15.23
CA ASP A 113 -4.28 -29.64 15.07
C ASP A 113 -4.15 -28.10 15.00
N ASP A 114 -4.15 -27.48 16.17
CA ASP A 114 -4.18 -26.01 16.34
C ASP A 114 -2.89 -25.30 15.86
N HIS A 115 -1.91 -26.03 15.33
CA HIS A 115 -0.54 -25.53 15.27
C HIS A 115 -0.21 -24.53 14.15
N HIS A 116 -1.01 -24.34 13.10
CA HIS A 116 -0.65 -23.42 12.01
C HIS A 116 -1.86 -22.83 11.24
N MET A 117 -2.72 -22.04 11.91
CA MET A 117 -3.88 -21.42 11.25
C MET A 117 -3.59 -20.10 10.52
N ILE A 118 -2.45 -19.44 10.79
CA ILE A 118 -2.20 -18.09 10.29
C ILE A 118 -1.00 -18.09 9.34
N TYR A 119 -1.22 -17.63 8.11
CA TYR A 119 -0.19 -17.46 7.09
C TYR A 119 0.01 -15.98 6.79
N GLN A 120 1.19 -15.47 7.15
CA GLN A 120 1.63 -14.14 6.74
C GLN A 120 2.17 -14.19 5.32
N VAL A 121 1.51 -13.52 4.38
CA VAL A 121 1.89 -13.50 2.96
C VAL A 121 2.45 -12.12 2.65
N GLY A 122 3.78 -12.02 2.69
CA GLY A 122 4.52 -10.78 2.52
C GLY A 122 5.90 -10.99 1.93
N SER A 123 6.51 -9.89 1.52
CA SER A 123 7.85 -9.85 0.90
C SER A 123 8.92 -9.19 1.79
N SER A 124 8.55 -8.68 2.98
CA SER A 124 9.49 -7.96 3.86
C SER A 124 10.65 -8.79 4.41
N MET A 125 10.52 -10.12 4.50
CA MET A 125 11.56 -11.05 4.95
C MET A 125 12.55 -11.45 3.84
N MET A 126 12.36 -10.97 2.61
CA MET A 126 13.31 -11.21 1.51
C MET A 126 14.68 -10.59 1.82
N ARG A 127 15.74 -11.18 1.24
CA ARG A 127 17.11 -10.65 1.34
C ARG A 127 17.23 -9.24 0.77
N THR A 128 16.47 -8.93 -0.27
CA THR A 128 16.40 -7.63 -0.95
C THR A 128 14.95 -7.13 -0.96
N PRO A 129 14.46 -6.59 0.17
CA PRO A 129 13.09 -6.11 0.27
C PRO A 129 12.94 -4.78 -0.47
N LEU A 130 11.75 -4.52 -1.01
CA LEU A 130 11.43 -3.25 -1.66
C LEU A 130 11.38 -2.12 -0.61
N ARG A 131 12.09 -1.02 -0.85
CA ARG A 131 12.05 0.18 0.00
C ARG A 131 11.37 1.35 -0.71
N ILE A 132 10.97 2.36 0.06
CA ILE A 132 10.37 3.60 -0.48
C ILE A 132 11.31 4.28 -1.49
N GLU A 133 12.62 4.25 -1.27
CA GLU A 133 13.60 4.78 -2.22
C GLU A 133 13.57 4.06 -3.58
N ASN A 134 13.46 2.73 -3.58
CA ASN A 134 13.38 1.94 -4.81
C ASN A 134 12.12 2.31 -5.59
N LEU A 135 10.98 2.40 -4.91
CA LEU A 135 9.71 2.77 -5.53
C LEU A 135 9.77 4.18 -6.15
N ARG A 136 10.34 5.16 -5.42
CA ARG A 136 10.53 6.53 -5.92
C ARG A 136 11.36 6.54 -7.20
N ASP A 137 12.46 5.80 -7.21
CA ASP A 137 13.39 5.79 -8.33
C ASP A 137 12.81 5.04 -9.55
N VAL A 138 12.05 3.97 -9.32
CA VAL A 138 11.28 3.29 -10.37
C VAL A 138 10.21 4.21 -10.98
N PHE A 139 9.44 4.91 -10.15
CA PHE A 139 8.43 5.86 -10.63
C PHE A 139 9.06 6.96 -11.48
N PHE A 140 10.17 7.54 -11.02
CA PHE A 140 10.89 8.56 -11.78
C PHE A 140 11.41 8.01 -13.11
N ARG A 141 12.05 6.83 -13.12
CA ARG A 141 12.54 6.18 -14.37
C ARG A 141 11.41 5.93 -15.36
N TYR A 142 10.29 5.37 -14.89
CA TYR A 142 9.16 5.04 -15.76
C TYR A 142 8.52 6.28 -16.40
N PHE A 143 8.08 7.23 -15.59
CA PHE A 143 7.34 8.40 -16.08
C PHE A 143 8.23 9.45 -16.76
N SER A 144 9.55 9.45 -16.51
CA SER A 144 10.48 10.25 -17.31
C SER A 144 10.64 9.71 -18.73
N LYS A 145 10.63 8.38 -18.91
CA LYS A 145 10.74 7.72 -20.22
C LYS A 145 9.39 7.65 -20.95
N LYS A 146 8.30 7.44 -20.22
CA LYS A 146 6.93 7.31 -20.72
C LYS A 146 6.02 8.31 -19.98
N PRO A 147 6.12 9.62 -20.29
CA PRO A 147 5.29 10.61 -19.64
C PRO A 147 3.81 10.38 -19.95
N TRP A 148 2.95 10.58 -18.95
CA TRP A 148 1.51 10.55 -19.18
C TRP A 148 1.09 11.75 -20.02
N ILE A 149 0.24 11.51 -21.01
CA ILE A 149 -0.33 12.54 -21.87
C ILE A 149 -1.62 13.01 -21.22
N ASN A 150 -1.70 14.31 -20.89
CA ASN A 150 -2.89 14.88 -20.29
C ASN A 150 -4.05 14.97 -21.32
N ARG A 151 -5.23 15.40 -20.87
CA ARG A 151 -6.42 15.56 -21.74
C ARG A 151 -6.22 16.58 -22.86
N GLU A 152 -5.22 17.45 -22.76
CA GLU A 152 -4.88 18.47 -23.75
C GLU A 152 -3.82 17.97 -24.75
N GLY A 153 -3.42 16.70 -24.68
CA GLY A 153 -2.39 16.13 -25.57
C GLY A 153 -0.95 16.47 -25.15
N LYS A 154 -0.74 17.10 -23.98
CA LYS A 154 0.58 17.50 -23.50
C LYS A 154 1.18 16.46 -22.56
N ALA A 155 2.43 16.09 -22.84
CA ALA A 155 3.22 15.23 -21.98
C ALA A 155 3.52 15.91 -20.63
N VAL A 156 3.13 15.27 -19.54
CA VAL A 156 3.42 15.74 -18.17
C VAL A 156 4.87 15.40 -17.83
N LYS A 157 5.68 16.44 -17.58
CA LYS A 157 7.07 16.29 -17.12
C LYS A 157 7.08 16.09 -15.61
N VAL A 158 7.56 14.93 -15.17
CA VAL A 158 7.77 14.63 -13.74
C VAL A 158 9.23 14.88 -13.36
N GLY A 159 9.43 15.35 -12.13
CA GLY A 159 10.76 15.48 -11.52
C GLY A 159 10.98 14.41 -10.44
N LYS A 160 12.19 14.35 -9.87
CA LYS A 160 12.43 13.55 -8.67
C LYS A 160 11.54 14.07 -7.53
N LEU A 161 10.78 13.17 -6.92
CA LEU A 161 9.82 13.50 -5.87
C LEU A 161 10.54 14.03 -4.62
N LEU A 162 10.10 15.18 -4.11
CA LEU A 162 10.61 15.74 -2.86
C LEU A 162 10.20 14.83 -1.69
N MET A 163 11.19 14.24 -1.02
CA MET A 163 10.97 13.36 0.12
C MET A 163 11.10 14.13 1.42
N LEU A 164 10.08 14.02 2.27
CA LEU A 164 10.06 14.58 3.61
C LEU A 164 10.21 13.41 4.58
N SER A 165 11.44 13.21 5.08
CA SER A 165 11.83 12.01 5.83
C SER A 165 11.45 12.04 7.32
N ASP A 166 10.85 13.12 7.80
CA ASP A 166 10.40 13.27 9.18
C ASP A 166 9.25 14.27 9.27
N MET A 167 8.54 14.23 10.40
CA MET A 167 7.36 15.06 10.63
C MET A 167 7.70 16.55 10.79
N ASP A 168 8.88 16.90 11.29
CA ASP A 168 9.25 18.29 11.52
C ASP A 168 9.55 19.00 10.20
N ASN A 169 10.29 18.34 9.31
CA ASN A 169 10.48 18.77 7.93
C ASN A 169 9.16 18.90 7.18
N PHE A 170 8.25 17.94 7.38
CA PHE A 170 6.91 18.02 6.80
C PHE A 170 6.10 19.21 7.31
N HIS A 171 6.03 19.41 8.63
CA HIS A 171 5.32 20.54 9.21
C HIS A 171 5.92 21.89 8.81
N ARG A 172 7.26 22.01 8.78
CA ARG A 172 7.95 23.22 8.30
C ARG A 172 7.63 23.50 6.84
N TYR A 173 7.72 22.50 5.99
CA TYR A 173 7.39 22.63 4.57
C TYR A 173 5.93 23.04 4.36
N LEU A 174 5.00 22.39 5.07
CA LEU A 174 3.57 22.70 4.99
C LEU A 174 3.28 24.13 5.49
N ALA A 175 3.91 24.53 6.60
CA ALA A 175 3.77 25.85 7.18
C ALA A 175 4.20 26.94 6.19
N ILE A 176 5.41 26.82 5.64
CA ILE A 176 5.99 27.82 4.75
C ILE A 176 5.24 27.86 3.41
N ARG A 177 5.02 26.69 2.79
CA ARG A 177 4.55 26.62 1.40
C ARG A 177 3.04 26.78 1.25
N TYR A 178 2.26 26.42 2.28
CA TYR A 178 0.80 26.37 2.20
C TYR A 178 0.08 27.15 3.30
N LEU A 179 0.44 26.98 4.58
CA LEU A 179 -0.30 27.63 5.68
C LEU A 179 -0.05 29.14 5.78
N LEU A 180 1.19 29.60 5.59
CA LEU A 180 1.51 31.03 5.60
C LEU A 180 0.82 31.77 4.42
N PRO A 181 0.89 31.29 3.16
CA PRO A 181 0.11 31.86 2.07
C PRO A 181 -1.40 31.81 2.31
N LEU A 182 -1.91 30.75 2.93
CA LEU A 182 -3.34 30.65 3.26
C LEU A 182 -3.77 31.72 4.26
N LYS A 183 -2.97 31.98 5.31
CA LYS A 183 -3.21 33.07 6.26
C LYS A 183 -3.15 34.44 5.59
N GLY A 184 -2.19 34.65 4.69
CA GLY A 184 -2.13 35.87 3.88
C GLY A 184 -3.39 36.05 3.01
N LEU A 185 -3.85 34.97 2.37
CA LEU A 185 -5.09 34.97 1.59
C LEU A 185 -6.32 35.25 2.46
N GLU A 186 -6.36 34.74 3.69
CA GLU A 186 -7.44 35.02 4.65
C GLU A 186 -7.54 36.52 4.98
N LEU A 187 -6.40 37.19 5.20
CA LEU A 187 -6.33 38.63 5.42
C LEU A 187 -6.77 39.43 4.18
N VAL A 188 -6.26 39.07 2.99
CA VAL A 188 -6.67 39.73 1.72
C VAL A 188 -8.15 39.53 1.44
N ASN A 189 -8.67 38.33 1.71
CA ASN A 189 -10.08 38.02 1.56
C ASN A 189 -10.96 38.84 2.52
N ALA A 190 -10.49 39.11 3.75
CA ALA A 190 -11.17 40.00 4.68
C ALA A 190 -11.15 41.46 4.19
N ALA A 191 -10.01 41.94 3.68
CA ALA A 191 -9.86 43.29 3.15
C ALA A 191 -10.70 43.54 1.88
N LEU A 192 -10.88 42.52 1.03
CA LEU A 192 -11.64 42.60 -0.22
C LEU A 192 -13.08 42.06 -0.09
N CYS A 193 -13.72 42.26 1.06
CA CYS A 193 -15.13 41.93 1.30
C CYS A 193 -15.53 40.51 0.86
N GLN A 194 -14.71 39.51 1.19
CA GLN A 194 -14.96 38.09 0.92
C GLN A 194 -14.90 37.66 -0.56
N TYR A 195 -14.29 38.46 -1.43
CA TYR A 195 -14.14 38.15 -2.86
C TYR A 195 -13.48 36.77 -3.14
N PHE A 196 -12.48 36.39 -2.33
CA PHE A 196 -11.72 35.14 -2.48
C PHE A 196 -12.20 33.99 -1.58
N ARG A 197 -13.39 34.09 -0.99
CA ARG A 197 -13.88 33.14 0.02
C ARG A 197 -13.89 31.70 -0.47
N ILE A 198 -14.32 31.47 -1.71
CA ILE A 198 -14.39 30.12 -2.31
C ILE A 198 -12.98 29.52 -2.45
N MET A 199 -12.03 30.28 -2.96
CA MET A 199 -10.64 29.84 -3.14
C MET A 199 -9.97 29.51 -1.80
N HIS A 200 -10.17 30.36 -0.78
CA HIS A 200 -9.64 30.11 0.56
C HIS A 200 -10.23 28.83 1.17
N LEU A 201 -11.55 28.60 1.05
CA LEU A 201 -12.20 27.39 1.53
C LEU A 201 -11.69 26.12 0.82
N ASP A 202 -11.49 26.18 -0.50
CA ASP A 202 -10.96 25.06 -1.28
C ASP A 202 -9.52 24.69 -0.88
N LEU A 203 -8.64 25.68 -0.75
CA LEU A 203 -7.26 25.47 -0.28
C LEU A 203 -7.22 24.87 1.13
N ARG A 204 -8.04 25.40 2.04
CA ARG A 204 -8.15 24.86 3.40
C ARG A 204 -8.63 23.41 3.41
N ARG A 205 -9.63 23.07 2.60
CA ARG A 205 -10.11 21.69 2.44
C ARG A 205 -9.02 20.77 1.92
N LYS A 206 -8.26 21.18 0.91
CA LYS A 206 -7.12 20.41 0.35
C LYS A 206 -6.03 20.15 1.39
N ILE A 207 -5.65 21.17 2.16
CA ILE A 207 -4.66 21.02 3.24
C ILE A 207 -5.16 20.06 4.32
N ASN A 208 -6.41 20.22 4.77
CA ASN A 208 -7.02 19.31 5.75
C ASN A 208 -7.08 17.86 5.23
N PHE A 209 -7.34 17.67 3.95
CA PHE A 209 -7.31 16.36 3.30
C PHE A 209 -5.91 15.74 3.34
N VAL A 210 -4.88 16.50 2.96
CA VAL A 210 -3.48 16.04 3.02
C VAL A 210 -3.07 15.68 4.45
N MET A 211 -3.42 16.50 5.45
CA MET A 211 -3.13 16.21 6.86
C MET A 211 -3.78 14.91 7.33
N ARG A 212 -5.03 14.65 6.92
CA ARG A 212 -5.72 13.39 7.24
C ARG A 212 -5.04 12.17 6.62
N LEU A 213 -4.56 12.28 5.38
CA LEU A 213 -3.82 11.20 4.74
C LEU A 213 -2.48 10.95 5.43
N VAL A 214 -1.75 12.02 5.79
CA VAL A 214 -0.49 11.92 6.52
C VAL A 214 -0.70 11.21 7.86
N GLU A 215 -1.69 11.63 8.66
CA GLU A 215 -1.97 10.98 9.94
C GLU A 215 -2.38 9.51 9.78
N LEU A 216 -3.12 9.17 8.72
CA LEU A 216 -3.52 7.79 8.43
C LEU A 216 -2.32 6.90 8.06
N TYR A 217 -1.41 7.42 7.22
CA TYR A 217 -0.32 6.62 6.65
C TYR A 217 1.00 6.72 7.42
N LYS A 218 1.19 7.72 8.27
CA LYS A 218 2.36 7.92 9.15
C LYS A 218 2.84 6.62 9.83
N PRO A 219 1.99 5.83 10.51
CA PRO A 219 2.46 4.61 11.18
C PRO A 219 3.05 3.57 10.22
N TYR A 220 2.67 3.59 8.94
CA TYR A 220 3.19 2.67 7.91
C TYR A 220 4.44 3.23 7.23
N LEU A 221 4.46 4.54 6.93
CA LEU A 221 5.57 5.20 6.24
C LEU A 221 6.86 5.27 7.08
N PHE A 222 6.73 5.13 8.39
CA PHE A 222 7.83 5.10 9.35
C PHE A 222 7.99 3.75 10.07
N PHE A 223 7.29 2.70 9.62
CA PHE A 223 7.40 1.37 10.21
C PHE A 223 8.77 0.76 9.91
N LYS A 224 9.44 0.20 10.93
CA LYS A 224 10.76 -0.42 10.82
C LYS A 224 10.78 -1.93 11.00
N GLY A 225 9.63 -2.51 11.34
CA GLY A 225 9.51 -3.96 11.48
C GLY A 225 9.48 -4.67 10.14
N VAL A 226 9.74 -5.97 10.21
CA VAL A 226 9.47 -6.96 9.16
C VAL A 226 8.47 -7.95 9.73
N PHE A 227 7.65 -8.55 8.88
CA PHE A 227 6.64 -9.51 9.32
C PHE A 227 7.19 -10.92 9.16
N ASP A 228 7.22 -11.67 10.26
CA ASP A 228 7.64 -13.08 10.23
C ASP A 228 6.71 -13.91 9.34
N ASP A 229 7.29 -14.61 8.37
CA ASP A 229 6.59 -15.47 7.42
C ASP A 229 6.96 -16.95 7.56
N MET A 230 7.57 -17.36 8.70
CA MET A 230 8.02 -18.74 8.94
C MET A 230 6.94 -19.80 8.64
N THR A 231 5.70 -19.60 9.07
CA THR A 231 4.60 -20.54 8.81
C THR A 231 4.28 -20.67 7.32
N THR A 232 4.33 -19.55 6.60
CA THR A 232 4.15 -19.50 5.14
C THR A 232 5.33 -20.14 4.42
N GLU A 233 6.56 -19.94 4.89
CA GLU A 233 7.74 -20.62 4.33
C GLU A 233 7.67 -22.14 4.55
N LYS A 234 7.20 -22.62 5.72
CA LYS A 234 6.95 -24.05 5.94
C LYS A 234 5.93 -24.61 4.93
N LEU A 235 4.84 -23.88 4.67
CA LEU A 235 3.84 -24.27 3.67
C LEU A 235 4.46 -24.36 2.27
N ARG A 236 5.26 -23.37 1.86
CA ARG A 236 5.98 -23.40 0.56
C ARG A 236 6.89 -24.62 0.45
N ARG A 237 7.62 -24.98 1.52
CA ARG A 237 8.52 -26.15 1.53
C ARG A 237 7.76 -27.46 1.39
N MET A 238 6.70 -27.64 2.18
CA MET A 238 5.83 -28.82 2.11
C MET A 238 5.32 -29.07 0.70
N VAL A 239 4.86 -28.01 0.02
CA VAL A 239 4.30 -28.12 -1.33
C VAL A 239 5.38 -28.48 -2.35
N ARG A 240 6.59 -27.90 -2.24
CA ARG A 240 7.73 -28.25 -3.10
C ARG A 240 8.15 -29.71 -2.94
N GLU A 241 8.11 -30.24 -1.72
CA GLU A 241 8.48 -31.63 -1.44
C GLU A 241 7.41 -32.63 -1.90
N GLN A 242 6.12 -32.27 -1.81
CA GLN A 242 5.01 -33.19 -2.08
C GLN A 242 4.48 -33.16 -3.51
N SER A 243 4.57 -32.01 -4.21
CA SER A 243 3.72 -31.76 -5.39
C SER A 243 4.47 -31.76 -6.74
N GLY A 244 5.79 -31.96 -6.75
CA GLY A 244 6.59 -32.01 -7.98
C GLY A 244 6.27 -30.87 -8.95
N ALA A 245 5.78 -31.18 -10.16
CA ALA A 245 5.41 -30.22 -11.20
C ALA A 245 4.18 -29.33 -10.87
N GLU A 246 3.29 -29.73 -9.95
CA GLU A 246 2.15 -28.90 -9.52
C GLU A 246 2.59 -27.74 -8.62
N ALA A 247 3.77 -27.84 -7.99
CA ALA A 247 4.36 -26.74 -7.23
C ALA A 247 4.70 -25.53 -8.10
N ASP A 248 4.91 -25.74 -9.41
CA ASP A 248 5.20 -24.67 -10.38
C ASP A 248 3.92 -23.96 -10.86
N VAL A 249 2.74 -24.56 -10.65
CA VAL A 249 1.44 -24.00 -11.03
C VAL A 249 0.98 -22.98 -10.00
N PHE A 250 0.89 -23.37 -8.72
CA PHE A 250 0.45 -22.47 -7.63
C PHE A 250 1.63 -21.86 -6.88
N TYR A 251 2.54 -21.24 -7.62
CA TYR A 251 3.73 -20.64 -7.08
C TYR A 251 3.43 -19.31 -6.37
N PHE A 252 3.99 -19.09 -5.16
CA PHE A 252 3.81 -17.84 -4.40
C PHE A 252 5.02 -17.40 -3.56
N ASP A 253 6.23 -17.85 -3.90
CA ASP A 253 7.45 -17.40 -3.20
C ASP A 253 7.86 -15.99 -3.68
N PRO A 254 7.86 -14.98 -2.79
CA PRO A 254 8.21 -13.61 -3.17
C PRO A 254 9.69 -13.45 -3.57
N LYS A 255 10.57 -14.41 -3.24
CA LYS A 255 12.01 -14.38 -3.61
C LYS A 255 12.28 -14.24 -5.11
N TYR A 256 11.30 -14.57 -5.94
CA TYR A 256 11.41 -14.58 -7.40
C TYR A 256 10.83 -13.31 -8.04
N ILE A 257 10.35 -12.37 -7.22
CA ILE A 257 9.91 -11.07 -7.70
C ILE A 257 11.15 -10.20 -7.90
N ASP A 258 11.47 -9.93 -9.17
CA ASP A 258 12.29 -8.78 -9.52
C ASP A 258 11.40 -7.53 -9.43
N TRP A 259 11.57 -6.76 -8.36
CA TRP A 259 10.76 -5.56 -8.13
C TRP A 259 10.94 -4.49 -9.21
N ASP A 260 12.15 -4.36 -9.78
CA ASP A 260 12.42 -3.37 -10.82
C ASP A 260 11.67 -3.75 -12.10
N ASP A 261 11.79 -5.01 -12.53
CA ASP A 261 11.07 -5.53 -13.70
C ASP A 261 9.55 -5.49 -13.49
N TYR A 262 9.08 -5.99 -12.35
CA TYR A 262 7.67 -6.02 -11.99
C TYR A 262 7.05 -4.62 -12.08
N PHE A 263 7.68 -3.60 -11.48
CA PHE A 263 7.10 -2.26 -11.53
C PHE A 263 7.21 -1.61 -12.91
N LEU A 264 8.35 -1.73 -13.60
CA LEU A 264 8.59 -1.05 -14.87
C LEU A 264 7.81 -1.66 -16.04
N ASN A 265 7.68 -2.98 -16.06
CA ASN A 265 7.17 -3.73 -17.20
C ASN A 265 5.78 -4.34 -16.96
N VAL A 266 5.35 -4.49 -15.70
CA VAL A 266 4.05 -5.11 -15.37
C VAL A 266 3.11 -4.13 -14.67
N HIS A 267 3.44 -3.69 -13.46
CA HIS A 267 2.53 -2.92 -12.61
C HIS A 267 2.24 -1.52 -13.18
N LEU A 268 3.25 -0.68 -13.42
CA LEU A 268 3.02 0.68 -13.91
C LEU A 268 2.35 0.73 -15.29
N PRO A 269 2.73 -0.11 -16.28
CA PRO A 269 1.96 -0.25 -17.51
C PRO A 269 0.50 -0.65 -17.27
N GLY A 270 0.25 -1.58 -16.36
CA GLY A 270 -1.08 -1.98 -15.94
C GLY A 270 -1.90 -0.81 -15.37
N ILE A 271 -1.32 -0.04 -14.44
CA ILE A 271 -1.96 1.15 -13.88
C ILE A 271 -2.26 2.18 -14.97
N VAL A 272 -1.31 2.46 -15.88
CA VAL A 272 -1.55 3.39 -16.99
C VAL A 272 -2.69 2.90 -17.89
N LYS A 273 -2.78 1.60 -18.17
CA LYS A 273 -3.81 1.02 -19.02
C LYS A 273 -5.20 1.01 -18.38
N TYR A 274 -5.30 0.62 -17.11
CA TYR A 274 -6.59 0.34 -16.45
C TYR A 274 -7.09 1.48 -15.56
N VAL A 275 -6.21 2.38 -15.10
CA VAL A 275 -6.54 3.39 -14.09
C VAL A 275 -6.41 4.84 -14.59
N PHE A 276 -5.48 5.13 -15.49
CA PHE A 276 -5.19 6.52 -15.86
C PHE A 276 -6.23 7.22 -16.73
N ASN A 277 -7.25 6.51 -17.23
CA ASN A 277 -8.37 6.99 -18.03
C ASN A 277 -8.90 8.38 -17.61
#